data_AF-A0A937XBV8-F1
#
_entry.id   AF-A0A937XBV8-F1
#
_cell.length_a   1.000
_cell.length_b   1.000
_cell.length_c   1.000
_cell.angle_alpha   90.00
_cell.angle_beta   90.00
_cell.angle_gamma   90.00
#
_symmetry.space_group_name_H-M   'P 1'
#
loop_
_entity.id
_entity.type
_entity.pdbx_description
1 polymer ?
#
loop_
_entity_poly.entity_id
_entity_poly.type
_entity_poly.pdbx_seq_one_letter_code
_entity_poly.pdbx_strand_id
1 'polypeptide(L)'
;MTAVRTFVLLLVAVAIALSAQAPTERLTDVVLVIDNSGSVPASTAAAVAEFADSLDAQCRLAVVAFGSEARLIVPWTVMADSSRDGVSAAILKGLKSKGLKFADGYTDVNPGLMMSDSLLAAARPMANRVIVLLTDGWLDVPGGARATDSAAAVLLEQTAPRLRRTASRVLVTGLAGAEGANTSLLADLARAAGGHMSSAPDLATLRDRLRMLARTLVTTSNQPSRSSRGIPLWIPIVGGLLLACLVTAFVVRFVAGPREGRAETRSAADVAREGQTAGELADTASAVAETMDAAREKMRDLGASIWRFGVEGGEVTREARSRYHAVANGLFTLLDNLELTETRGGMNSELARELRVARRTIEDVGIEEIRVEMGRPFVHLQHNILEKRPDSSPTGTVLSVARKGYCIRGGSPEELEVLRPADVIVSAGQEKVAPAA
;
A
#
# COMPACT_ATOMS: atom_id res chain seq x y z
N MET A 1 22.27 33.28 -9.16
CA MET A 1 22.92 32.29 -8.25
C MET A 1 21.93 31.39 -7.52
N THR A 2 20.70 31.84 -7.25
CA THR A 2 19.66 31.05 -6.57
C THR A 2 19.10 29.91 -7.43
N ALA A 3 18.78 30.15 -8.72
CA ALA A 3 18.22 29.12 -9.61
C ALA A 3 19.14 27.90 -9.83
N VAL A 4 20.43 28.15 -10.08
CA VAL A 4 21.46 27.09 -10.20
C VAL A 4 21.57 26.26 -8.92
N ARG A 5 21.48 26.92 -7.76
CA ARG A 5 21.53 26.24 -6.47
C ARG A 5 20.29 25.37 -6.24
N THR A 6 19.10 25.85 -6.59
CA THR A 6 17.85 25.09 -6.49
C THR A 6 17.86 23.87 -7.43
N PHE A 7 18.35 24.04 -8.66
CA PHE A 7 18.43 22.96 -9.65
C PHE A 7 19.44 21.88 -9.26
N VAL A 8 20.62 22.27 -8.75
CA VAL A 8 21.62 21.33 -8.22
C VAL A 8 21.07 20.58 -7.00
N LEU A 9 20.31 21.25 -6.12
CA LEU A 9 19.65 20.60 -4.99
C LEU A 9 18.57 19.61 -5.44
N LEU A 10 17.80 19.94 -6.48
CA LEU A 10 16.81 19.04 -7.08
C LEU A 10 17.47 17.80 -7.68
N LEU A 11 18.57 17.98 -8.41
CA LEU A 11 19.35 16.89 -9.00
C LEU A 11 19.98 15.99 -7.95
N VAL A 12 20.53 16.57 -6.88
CA VAL A 12 21.06 15.81 -5.75
C VAL A 12 19.93 15.06 -5.06
N ALA A 13 18.75 15.66 -4.89
CA ALA A 13 17.58 14.97 -4.33
C ALA A 13 17.11 13.80 -5.22
N VAL A 14 17.10 13.96 -6.54
CA VAL A 14 16.76 12.91 -7.52
C VAL A 14 17.81 11.81 -7.53
N ALA A 15 19.10 12.15 -7.51
CA ALA A 15 20.20 11.19 -7.44
C ALA A 15 20.22 10.42 -6.11
N ILE A 16 19.91 11.06 -4.99
CA ILE A 16 19.73 10.41 -3.68
C ILE A 16 18.49 9.50 -3.73
N ALA A 17 17.38 9.94 -4.30
CA ALA A 17 16.17 9.13 -4.45
C ALA A 17 16.38 7.89 -5.34
N LEU A 18 17.22 8.00 -6.38
CA LEU A 18 17.61 6.89 -7.25
C LEU A 18 18.65 5.97 -6.59
N SER A 19 19.58 6.51 -5.82
CA SER A 19 20.65 5.75 -5.16
C SER A 19 20.20 5.08 -3.86
N ALA A 20 19.08 5.48 -3.28
CA ALA A 20 18.51 4.89 -2.06
C ALA A 20 17.82 3.53 -2.29
N GLN A 21 17.76 3.02 -3.52
CA GLN A 21 17.23 1.68 -3.81
C GLN A 21 18.28 0.60 -3.55
N ALA A 22 18.82 0.54 -2.33
CA ALA A 22 19.38 -0.72 -1.86
C ALA A 22 18.25 -1.77 -1.90
N PRO A 23 18.53 -3.02 -2.30
CA PRO A 23 17.54 -4.09 -2.23
C PRO A 23 17.03 -4.16 -0.80
N THR A 24 15.82 -3.63 -0.59
CA THR A 24 15.21 -3.58 0.72
C THR A 24 14.78 -5.01 0.98
N GLU A 25 15.48 -5.68 1.90
CA GLU A 25 15.11 -7.02 2.34
C GLU A 25 13.61 -7.02 2.67
N ARG A 26 12.86 -7.91 2.03
CA ARG A 26 11.40 -7.91 2.15
C ARG A 26 11.01 -8.57 3.46
N LEU A 27 10.84 -7.76 4.49
CA LEU A 27 10.33 -8.21 5.77
C LEU A 27 8.94 -8.85 5.60
N THR A 28 8.66 -9.93 6.32
CA THR A 28 7.35 -10.61 6.28
C THR A 28 6.79 -10.75 7.69
N ASP A 29 5.55 -10.32 7.90
CA ASP A 29 4.83 -10.44 9.17
C ASP A 29 3.67 -11.41 8.98
N VAL A 30 3.72 -12.55 9.69
CA VAL A 30 2.76 -13.64 9.60
C VAL A 30 1.94 -13.71 10.89
N VAL A 31 0.61 -13.62 10.76
CA VAL A 31 -0.32 -14.00 11.83
C VAL A 31 -0.89 -15.37 11.49
N LEU A 32 -0.59 -16.36 12.32
CA LEU A 32 -1.17 -17.68 12.22
C LEU A 32 -2.36 -17.79 13.17
N VAL A 33 -3.54 -18.03 12.61
CA VAL A 33 -4.83 -18.08 13.32
C VAL A 33 -5.31 -19.51 13.31
N ILE A 34 -5.50 -20.09 14.49
CA ILE A 34 -5.70 -21.53 14.65
C ILE A 34 -6.97 -21.78 15.45
N ASP A 35 -7.85 -22.57 14.86
CA ASP A 35 -9.02 -23.07 15.53
C ASP A 35 -8.63 -24.06 16.64
N ASN A 36 -9.12 -23.79 17.84
CA ASN A 36 -8.90 -24.57 19.06
C ASN A 36 -10.22 -24.87 19.78
N SER A 37 -11.34 -24.90 19.06
CA SER A 37 -12.67 -25.29 19.53
C SER A 37 -12.74 -26.76 20.00
N GLY A 38 -11.85 -27.60 19.47
CA GLY A 38 -11.71 -29.00 19.85
C GLY A 38 -11.91 -30.00 18.72
N SER A 39 -12.45 -29.57 17.57
CA SER A 39 -12.55 -30.37 16.35
C SER A 39 -11.19 -30.55 15.66
N VAL A 40 -10.28 -29.59 15.83
CA VAL A 40 -8.92 -29.67 15.31
C VAL A 40 -8.07 -30.68 16.10
N PRO A 41 -7.38 -31.62 15.42
CA PRO A 41 -6.52 -32.60 16.10
C PRO A 41 -5.41 -31.94 16.91
N ALA A 42 -5.13 -32.46 18.12
CA ALA A 42 -4.04 -31.96 18.96
C ALA A 42 -2.64 -32.06 18.30
N SER A 43 -2.49 -32.94 17.32
CA SER A 43 -1.29 -33.08 16.50
C SER A 43 -1.02 -31.89 15.57
N THR A 44 -2.03 -31.06 15.28
CA THR A 44 -1.87 -29.81 14.51
C THR A 44 -0.86 -28.87 15.16
N ALA A 45 -0.78 -28.87 16.50
CA ALA A 45 0.21 -28.07 17.24
C ALA A 45 1.66 -28.39 16.83
N ALA A 46 1.97 -29.66 16.56
CA ALA A 46 3.30 -30.06 16.10
C ALA A 46 3.58 -29.57 14.68
N ALA A 47 2.61 -29.70 13.76
CA ALA A 47 2.75 -29.20 12.40
C ALA A 47 2.93 -27.67 12.36
N VAL A 48 2.27 -26.94 13.27
CA VAL A 48 2.41 -25.50 13.41
C VAL A 48 3.77 -25.10 14.01
N ALA A 49 4.28 -25.84 14.99
CA ALA A 49 5.63 -25.62 15.51
C ALA A 49 6.69 -25.86 14.41
N GLU A 50 6.56 -26.95 13.65
CA GLU A 50 7.42 -27.23 12.48
C GLU A 50 7.35 -26.12 11.42
N PHE A 51 6.18 -25.51 11.21
CA PHE A 51 6.01 -24.35 10.34
C PHE A 51 6.78 -23.14 10.84
N ALA A 52 6.64 -22.80 12.13
CA ALA A 52 7.38 -21.71 12.75
C ALA A 52 8.89 -21.92 12.62
N ASP A 53 9.37 -23.14 12.89
CA ASP A 53 10.77 -23.52 12.74
C ASP A 53 11.26 -23.51 11.28
N SER A 54 10.38 -23.39 10.29
CA SER A 54 10.73 -23.30 8.87
C SER A 54 10.79 -21.86 8.35
N LEU A 55 10.38 -20.86 9.14
CA LEU A 55 10.50 -19.45 8.78
C LEU A 55 11.93 -18.95 8.96
N ASP A 56 12.33 -17.89 8.27
CA ASP A 56 13.67 -17.29 8.38
C ASP A 56 13.68 -16.06 9.32
N ALA A 57 14.87 -15.50 9.56
CA ALA A 57 15.04 -14.35 10.46
C ALA A 57 14.40 -13.05 9.94
N GLN A 58 14.00 -12.98 8.67
CA GLN A 58 13.28 -11.83 8.10
C GLN A 58 11.78 -11.90 8.40
N CYS A 59 11.29 -13.07 8.81
CA CYS A 59 9.93 -13.27 9.26
C CYS A 59 9.70 -12.88 10.72
N ARG A 60 8.55 -12.28 11.02
CA ARG A 60 7.96 -12.26 12.36
C ARG A 60 6.70 -13.10 12.37
N LEU A 61 6.50 -13.84 13.45
CA LEU A 61 5.32 -14.67 13.66
C LEU A 61 4.56 -14.18 14.90
N ALA A 62 3.25 -14.07 14.77
CA ALA A 62 2.31 -14.09 15.88
C ALA A 62 1.38 -15.29 15.71
N VAL A 63 0.98 -15.91 16.82
CA VAL A 63 0.06 -17.06 16.80
C VAL A 63 -1.15 -16.75 17.67
N VAL A 64 -2.32 -16.80 17.06
CA VAL A 64 -3.62 -16.59 17.68
C VAL A 64 -4.37 -17.92 17.66
N ALA A 65 -4.87 -18.35 18.81
CA ALA A 65 -5.82 -19.45 18.90
C ALA A 65 -7.23 -18.89 19.12
N PHE A 66 -8.25 -19.53 18.57
CA PHE A 66 -9.64 -19.12 18.77
C PHE A 66 -10.59 -20.29 19.04
N GLY A 67 -11.71 -19.97 19.67
CA GLY A 67 -12.90 -20.81 19.85
C GLY A 67 -14.07 -19.84 19.94
N SER A 68 -14.74 -19.70 21.09
CA SER A 68 -15.66 -18.58 21.33
C SER A 68 -15.00 -17.21 21.45
N GLU A 69 -13.73 -17.19 21.88
CA GLU A 69 -12.91 -15.98 21.98
C GLU A 69 -11.55 -16.21 21.30
N ALA A 70 -10.77 -15.14 21.13
CA ALA A 70 -9.41 -15.22 20.63
C ALA A 70 -8.37 -15.00 21.73
N ARG A 71 -7.26 -15.74 21.65
CA ARG A 71 -6.13 -15.64 22.58
C ARG A 71 -4.82 -15.61 21.83
N LEU A 72 -3.95 -14.70 22.21
CA LEU A 72 -2.59 -14.62 21.70
C LEU A 72 -1.72 -15.67 22.39
N ILE A 73 -1.25 -16.66 21.62
CA ILE A 73 -0.36 -17.72 22.10
C ILE A 73 1.10 -17.30 21.99
N VAL A 74 1.44 -16.67 20.86
CA VAL A 74 2.78 -16.15 20.59
C VAL A 74 2.64 -14.68 20.18
N PRO A 75 3.18 -13.73 20.95
CA PRO A 75 3.25 -12.33 20.51
C PRO A 75 4.22 -12.18 19.34
N TRP A 76 4.19 -11.03 18.65
CA TRP A 76 5.06 -10.78 17.50
C TRP A 76 6.54 -11.04 17.79
N THR A 77 7.04 -12.18 17.32
CA THR A 77 8.39 -12.68 17.59
C THR A 77 9.15 -12.82 16.28
N VAL A 78 10.36 -12.28 16.21
CA VAL A 78 11.28 -12.48 15.06
C VAL A 78 11.72 -13.94 15.04
N MET A 79 11.71 -14.60 13.89
CA MET A 79 12.04 -16.03 13.74
C MET A 79 13.55 -16.26 13.55
N ALA A 80 14.34 -15.76 14.50
CA ALA A 80 15.78 -16.01 14.60
C ALA A 80 16.06 -17.28 15.41
N ASP A 81 17.25 -17.86 15.26
CA ASP A 81 17.61 -19.12 15.93
C ASP A 81 17.46 -19.06 17.46
N SER A 82 17.70 -17.90 18.06
CA SER A 82 17.57 -17.69 19.51
C SER A 82 16.13 -17.72 20.03
N SER A 83 15.11 -17.54 19.18
CA SER A 83 13.69 -17.48 19.59
C SER A 83 12.89 -18.71 19.19
N ARG A 84 13.36 -19.53 18.24
CA ARG A 84 12.65 -20.69 17.68
C ARG A 84 12.16 -21.65 18.77
N ASP A 85 13.06 -22.09 19.65
CA ASP A 85 12.71 -23.04 20.72
C ASP A 85 11.62 -22.49 21.64
N GLY A 86 11.69 -21.20 21.98
CA GLY A 86 10.69 -20.52 22.81
C GLY A 86 9.32 -20.42 22.13
N VAL A 87 9.31 -20.09 20.83
CA VAL A 87 8.09 -20.02 20.01
C VAL A 87 7.46 -21.41 19.88
N SER A 88 8.24 -22.42 19.53
CA SER A 88 7.78 -23.80 19.37
C SER A 88 7.26 -24.37 20.69
N ALA A 89 7.94 -24.12 21.81
CA ALA A 89 7.45 -24.50 23.13
C ALA A 89 6.14 -23.77 23.49
N ALA A 90 6.02 -22.48 23.19
CA ALA A 90 4.81 -21.69 23.43
C ALA A 90 3.62 -22.20 22.61
N ILE A 91 3.82 -22.54 21.32
CA ILE A 91 2.81 -23.15 20.45
C ILE A 91 2.35 -24.50 21.02
N LEU A 92 3.30 -25.40 21.31
CA LEU A 92 3.00 -26.74 21.80
C LEU A 92 2.27 -26.68 23.13
N LYS A 93 2.68 -25.79 24.05
CA LYS A 93 1.99 -25.58 25.32
C LYS A 93 0.62 -24.95 25.12
N GLY A 94 0.54 -23.87 24.35
CA GLY A 94 -0.68 -23.09 24.14
C GLY A 94 -1.82 -23.88 23.51
N LEU A 95 -1.49 -24.75 22.55
CA LEU A 95 -2.50 -25.54 21.83
C LEU A 95 -2.82 -26.89 22.49
N LYS A 96 -1.91 -27.47 23.30
CA LYS A 96 -2.16 -28.75 23.99
C LYS A 96 -2.78 -28.62 25.37
N SER A 97 -2.71 -27.44 25.99
CA SER A 97 -3.20 -27.26 27.35
C SER A 97 -4.70 -27.51 27.41
N LYS A 98 -5.14 -28.52 28.16
CA LYS A 98 -6.57 -28.82 28.39
C LYS A 98 -7.36 -27.61 28.92
N GLY A 99 -6.71 -26.67 29.62
CA GLY A 99 -7.30 -25.40 30.09
C GLY A 99 -7.39 -24.29 29.03
N LEU A 100 -6.85 -24.50 27.83
CA LEU A 100 -6.93 -23.58 26.70
C LEU A 100 -7.86 -24.06 25.59
N LYS A 101 -8.36 -25.31 25.65
CA LYS A 101 -9.56 -25.68 24.89
C LYS A 101 -10.70 -24.80 25.38
N PHE A 102 -11.38 -24.13 24.46
CA PHE A 102 -12.57 -23.36 24.80
C PHE A 102 -13.61 -24.36 25.30
N ALA A 103 -13.84 -24.34 26.62
CA ALA A 103 -14.61 -25.37 27.31
C ALA A 103 -16.11 -25.28 27.03
N ASP A 104 -16.53 -24.23 26.33
CA ASP A 104 -17.92 -23.95 25.98
C ASP A 104 -18.38 -24.64 24.70
N GLY A 105 -17.45 -25.23 23.91
CA GLY A 105 -17.77 -26.01 22.72
C GLY A 105 -18.16 -25.17 21.50
N TYR A 106 -18.07 -23.85 21.59
CA TYR A 106 -18.42 -22.93 20.49
C TYR A 106 -17.19 -22.61 19.63
N THR A 107 -17.46 -22.28 18.37
CA THR A 107 -16.48 -21.90 17.36
C THR A 107 -16.91 -20.60 16.68
N ASP A 108 -16.24 -19.50 17.04
CA ASP A 108 -16.37 -18.20 16.39
C ASP A 108 -15.02 -17.77 15.79
N VAL A 109 -14.98 -17.71 14.46
CA VAL A 109 -13.78 -17.30 13.71
C VAL A 109 -13.55 -15.78 13.82
N ASN A 110 -14.59 -14.98 14.05
CA ASN A 110 -14.50 -13.52 14.02
C ASN A 110 -13.50 -12.94 15.04
N PRO A 111 -13.53 -13.32 16.34
CA PRO A 111 -12.55 -12.86 17.31
C PRO A 111 -11.10 -13.11 16.87
N GLY A 112 -10.82 -14.30 16.30
CA GLY A 112 -9.48 -14.67 15.86
C GLY A 112 -8.98 -13.76 14.74
N LEU A 113 -9.84 -13.49 13.77
CA LEU A 113 -9.54 -12.61 12.64
C LEU A 113 -9.47 -11.14 13.04
N MET A 114 -10.31 -10.66 13.95
CA MET A 114 -10.27 -9.28 14.48
C MET A 114 -9.01 -9.02 15.32
N MET A 115 -8.57 -9.99 16.13
CA MET A 115 -7.28 -9.90 16.81
C MET A 115 -6.14 -9.85 15.79
N SER A 116 -6.22 -10.63 14.72
CA SER A 116 -5.22 -10.64 13.65
C SER A 116 -5.13 -9.31 12.91
N ASP A 117 -6.28 -8.69 12.59
CA ASP A 117 -6.35 -7.35 12.01
C ASP A 117 -5.66 -6.32 12.92
N SER A 118 -5.93 -6.40 14.23
CA SER A 118 -5.33 -5.51 15.24
C SER A 118 -3.82 -5.71 15.35
N LEU A 119 -3.33 -6.95 15.27
CA LEU A 119 -1.90 -7.26 15.24
C LEU A 119 -1.22 -6.73 13.98
N LEU A 120 -1.88 -6.82 12.82
CA LEU A 120 -1.37 -6.31 11.55
C LEU A 120 -1.34 -4.78 11.48
N ALA A 121 -2.17 -4.08 12.26
CA ALA A 121 -2.06 -2.63 12.41
C ALA A 121 -0.71 -2.22 13.03
N ALA A 122 -0.10 -3.09 13.85
CA ALA A 122 1.24 -2.92 14.43
C ALA A 122 2.35 -3.63 13.64
N ALA A 123 2.06 -4.13 12.42
CA ALA A 123 3.06 -4.74 11.56
C ALA A 123 4.14 -3.73 11.13
N ARG A 124 5.32 -4.25 10.79
CA ARG A 124 6.45 -3.44 10.34
C ARG A 124 6.07 -2.65 9.07
N PRO A 125 6.53 -1.39 8.93
CA PRO A 125 6.36 -0.65 7.68
C PRO A 125 6.92 -1.44 6.51
N MET A 126 6.18 -1.46 5.39
CA MET A 126 6.57 -2.15 4.15
C MET A 126 6.72 -3.69 4.24
N ALA A 127 6.42 -4.30 5.39
CA ALA A 127 6.42 -5.75 5.47
C ALA A 127 5.25 -6.36 4.69
N ASN A 128 5.48 -7.53 4.10
CA ASN A 128 4.43 -8.36 3.55
C ASN A 128 3.59 -8.92 4.70
N ARG A 129 2.30 -8.57 4.74
CA ARG A 129 1.40 -8.93 5.84
C ARG A 129 0.56 -10.15 5.45
N VAL A 130 0.77 -11.26 6.14
CA VAL A 130 0.14 -12.54 5.80
C VAL A 130 -0.70 -13.04 6.97
N ILE A 131 -1.94 -13.39 6.69
CA ILE A 131 -2.78 -14.16 7.62
C ILE A 131 -2.86 -15.59 7.11
N VAL A 132 -2.61 -16.55 7.99
CA VAL A 132 -2.82 -17.98 7.73
C VAL A 132 -3.88 -18.48 8.70
N LEU A 133 -5.06 -18.82 8.20
CA LEU A 133 -6.17 -19.35 8.99
C LEU A 133 -6.21 -20.88 8.85
N LEU A 134 -6.16 -21.59 9.98
CA LEU A 134 -6.30 -23.05 10.07
C LEU A 134 -7.58 -23.38 10.84
N THR A 135 -8.58 -23.94 10.17
CA THR A 135 -9.89 -24.30 10.75
C THR A 135 -10.56 -25.35 9.88
N ASP A 136 -11.55 -26.06 10.41
CA ASP A 136 -12.46 -26.91 9.61
C ASP A 136 -13.63 -26.10 8.99
N GLY A 137 -13.81 -24.84 9.40
CA GLY A 137 -14.85 -23.94 8.90
C GLY A 137 -16.22 -24.11 9.54
N TRP A 138 -16.34 -24.94 10.58
CA TRP A 138 -17.58 -24.96 11.35
C TRP A 138 -17.70 -23.69 12.19
N LEU A 139 -18.82 -23.00 12.04
CA LEU A 139 -19.22 -21.94 12.95
C LEU A 139 -20.30 -22.48 13.86
N ASP A 140 -20.14 -22.24 15.14
CA ASP A 140 -21.16 -22.49 16.15
C ASP A 140 -21.01 -21.43 17.23
N VAL A 141 -21.97 -20.51 17.31
CA VAL A 141 -21.94 -19.42 18.28
C VAL A 141 -23.13 -19.52 19.24
N PRO A 142 -23.00 -19.01 20.48
CA PRO A 142 -24.11 -18.98 21.41
C PRO A 142 -25.35 -18.31 20.80
N GLY A 143 -26.52 -18.94 20.98
CA GLY A 143 -27.80 -18.44 20.42
C GLY A 143 -28.33 -19.26 19.23
N GLY A 144 -27.65 -20.34 18.85
CA GLY A 144 -28.13 -21.33 17.88
C GLY A 144 -28.01 -20.88 16.42
N ALA A 145 -28.78 -21.52 15.54
CA ALA A 145 -28.64 -21.37 14.08
C ALA A 145 -28.72 -19.92 13.59
N ARG A 146 -29.69 -19.12 14.08
CA ARG A 146 -29.82 -17.71 13.66
C ARG A 146 -28.61 -16.86 14.06
N ALA A 147 -28.05 -17.10 15.23
CA ALA A 147 -26.85 -16.40 15.68
C ALA A 147 -25.64 -16.82 14.85
N THR A 148 -25.53 -18.11 14.51
CA THR A 148 -24.50 -18.66 13.63
C THR A 148 -24.57 -18.08 12.21
N ASP A 149 -25.77 -18.01 11.63
CA ASP A 149 -26.00 -17.39 10.31
C ASP A 149 -25.61 -15.90 10.35
N SER A 150 -25.98 -15.20 11.42
CA SER A 150 -25.60 -13.80 11.61
C SER A 150 -24.08 -13.62 11.74
N ALA A 151 -23.40 -14.51 12.48
CA ALA A 151 -21.95 -14.50 12.61
C ALA A 151 -21.24 -14.80 11.29
N ALA A 152 -21.79 -15.71 10.47
CA ALA A 152 -21.30 -15.99 9.13
C ALA A 152 -21.47 -14.79 8.19
N ALA A 153 -22.63 -14.11 8.25
CA ALA A 153 -22.86 -12.88 7.50
C ALA A 153 -21.88 -11.77 7.90
N VAL A 154 -21.69 -11.53 9.20
CA VAL A 154 -20.68 -10.58 9.71
C VAL A 154 -19.27 -10.93 9.23
N LEU A 155 -18.91 -12.22 9.27
CA LEU A 155 -17.61 -12.71 8.82
C LEU A 155 -17.37 -12.37 7.34
N LEU A 156 -18.34 -12.63 6.47
CA LEU A 156 -18.19 -12.45 5.03
C LEU A 156 -18.37 -10.99 4.58
N GLU A 157 -19.29 -10.25 5.18
CA GLU A 157 -19.66 -8.90 4.74
C GLU A 157 -18.84 -7.80 5.41
N GLN A 158 -18.30 -8.05 6.61
CA GLN A 158 -17.61 -7.02 7.40
C GLN A 158 -16.16 -7.41 7.68
N THR A 159 -15.93 -8.58 8.27
CA THR A 159 -14.59 -9.03 8.70
C THR A 159 -13.68 -9.26 7.50
N ALA A 160 -14.11 -10.05 6.51
CA ALA A 160 -13.27 -10.41 5.36
C ALA A 160 -12.87 -9.19 4.49
N PRO A 161 -13.77 -8.25 4.13
CA PRO A 161 -13.39 -7.05 3.39
C PRO A 161 -12.45 -6.13 4.17
N ARG A 162 -12.54 -6.14 5.51
CA ARG A 162 -11.60 -5.41 6.37
C ARG A 162 -10.20 -6.02 6.29
N LEU A 163 -10.08 -7.35 6.40
CA LEU A 163 -8.79 -8.04 6.25
C LEU A 163 -8.13 -7.80 4.89
N ARG A 164 -8.94 -7.73 3.82
CA ARG A 164 -8.43 -7.44 2.46
C ARG A 164 -7.69 -6.10 2.37
N ARG A 165 -8.04 -5.13 3.23
CA ARG A 165 -7.39 -3.80 3.27
C ARG A 165 -6.12 -3.79 4.11
N THR A 166 -6.04 -4.62 5.15
CA THR A 166 -4.93 -4.60 6.11
C THR A 166 -3.86 -5.63 5.80
N ALA A 167 -4.25 -6.83 5.34
CA ALA A 167 -3.35 -7.90 4.94
C ALA A 167 -2.98 -7.80 3.44
N SER A 168 -1.71 -8.10 3.14
CA SER A 168 -1.24 -8.27 1.76
C SER A 168 -1.72 -9.60 1.17
N ARG A 169 -1.94 -10.60 2.03
CA ARG A 169 -2.44 -11.92 1.64
C ARG A 169 -3.18 -12.59 2.80
N VAL A 170 -4.34 -13.16 2.51
CA VAL A 170 -5.04 -14.08 3.42
C VAL A 170 -4.99 -15.49 2.83
N LEU A 171 -4.58 -16.46 3.64
CA LEU A 171 -4.49 -17.87 3.28
C LEU A 171 -5.38 -18.65 4.21
N VAL A 172 -6.42 -19.27 3.67
CA VAL A 172 -7.37 -20.08 4.42
C VAL A 172 -7.04 -21.54 4.13
N THR A 173 -6.69 -22.30 5.16
CA THR A 173 -6.43 -23.73 5.05
C THR A 173 -7.51 -24.49 5.81
N GLY A 174 -8.39 -25.14 5.05
CA GLY A 174 -9.42 -26.02 5.57
C GLY A 174 -8.81 -27.33 6.07
N LEU A 175 -8.96 -27.62 7.35
CA LEU A 175 -8.55 -28.88 7.96
C LEU A 175 -9.65 -29.92 7.75
N ALA A 176 -9.62 -30.62 6.62
CA ALA A 176 -10.66 -31.54 6.17
C ALA A 176 -10.55 -32.96 6.77
N GLY A 177 -9.71 -33.15 7.80
CA GLY A 177 -9.64 -34.42 8.55
C GLY A 177 -10.82 -34.67 9.49
N ALA A 178 -11.67 -33.67 9.70
CA ALA A 178 -12.99 -33.83 10.29
C ALA A 178 -13.98 -34.07 9.15
N GLU A 179 -14.63 -35.24 9.10
CA GLU A 179 -15.82 -35.46 8.28
C GLU A 179 -16.79 -34.29 8.54
N GLY A 180 -16.92 -33.38 7.57
CA GLY A 180 -17.82 -32.23 7.68
C GLY A 180 -17.22 -30.84 7.45
N ALA A 181 -15.92 -30.66 7.17
CA ALA A 181 -15.38 -29.31 6.95
C ALA A 181 -16.24 -28.46 5.99
N ASN A 182 -16.62 -27.25 6.42
CA ASN A 182 -17.48 -26.35 5.65
C ASN A 182 -16.67 -25.60 4.59
N THR A 183 -16.27 -26.33 3.54
CA THR A 183 -15.42 -25.81 2.48
C THR A 183 -16.06 -24.65 1.73
N SER A 184 -17.40 -24.58 1.65
CA SER A 184 -18.13 -23.46 1.06
C SER A 184 -17.85 -22.15 1.79
N LEU A 185 -18.07 -22.13 3.11
CA LEU A 185 -17.84 -20.93 3.92
C LEU A 185 -16.37 -20.51 3.85
N LEU A 186 -15.44 -21.45 3.91
CA LEU A 186 -14.00 -21.15 3.82
C LEU A 186 -13.59 -20.61 2.46
N ALA A 187 -14.17 -21.12 1.38
CA ALA A 187 -13.93 -20.61 0.03
C ALA A 187 -14.49 -19.19 -0.13
N ASP A 188 -15.70 -18.93 0.39
CA ASP A 188 -16.32 -17.60 0.36
C ASP A 188 -15.54 -16.60 1.21
N LEU A 189 -15.09 -17.00 2.40
CA LEU A 189 -14.22 -16.21 3.26
C LEU A 189 -12.91 -15.86 2.55
N ALA A 190 -12.23 -16.85 1.97
CA ALA A 190 -11.00 -16.61 1.22
C ALA A 190 -11.25 -15.64 0.06
N ARG A 191 -12.34 -15.82 -0.70
CA ARG A 191 -12.70 -14.92 -1.82
C ARG A 191 -12.96 -13.50 -1.35
N ALA A 192 -13.78 -13.33 -0.31
CA ALA A 192 -14.13 -12.02 0.25
C ALA A 192 -12.91 -11.29 0.82
N ALA A 193 -11.96 -12.02 1.42
CA ALA A 193 -10.71 -11.49 1.93
C ALA A 193 -9.63 -11.25 0.84
N GLY A 194 -9.90 -11.55 -0.44
CA GLY A 194 -8.90 -11.49 -1.52
C GLY A 194 -7.77 -12.53 -1.36
N GLY A 195 -8.06 -13.60 -0.62
CA GLY A 195 -7.16 -14.68 -0.24
C GLY A 195 -7.26 -15.93 -1.10
N HIS A 196 -6.63 -17.01 -0.64
CA HIS A 196 -6.66 -18.32 -1.29
C HIS A 196 -7.11 -19.38 -0.29
N MET A 197 -8.02 -20.26 -0.72
CA MET A 197 -8.43 -21.43 0.04
C MET A 197 -7.60 -22.64 -0.40
N SER A 198 -7.13 -23.43 0.56
CA SER A 198 -6.54 -24.74 0.33
C SER A 198 -7.14 -25.77 1.28
N SER A 199 -7.26 -27.02 0.84
CA SER A 199 -7.74 -28.11 1.68
C SER A 199 -6.57 -28.98 2.13
N ALA A 200 -6.61 -29.39 3.39
CA ALA A 200 -5.70 -30.35 4.00
C ALA A 200 -6.53 -31.46 4.68
N PRO A 201 -6.82 -32.57 3.96
CA PRO A 201 -7.67 -33.65 4.45
C PRO A 201 -7.03 -34.46 5.58
N ASP A 202 -5.72 -34.39 5.75
CA ASP A 202 -5.00 -35.06 6.82
C ASP A 202 -3.82 -34.23 7.32
N LEU A 203 -3.23 -34.66 8.44
CA LEU A 203 -2.10 -33.98 9.06
C LEU A 203 -0.85 -33.97 8.16
N ALA A 204 -0.65 -35.00 7.34
CA ALA A 204 0.51 -35.07 6.44
C ALA A 204 0.41 -33.99 5.37
N THR A 205 -0.75 -33.86 4.74
CA THR A 205 -1.06 -32.82 3.77
C THR A 205 -0.97 -31.44 4.40
N LEU A 206 -1.47 -31.25 5.62
CA LEU A 206 -1.32 -29.99 6.35
C LEU A 206 0.16 -29.62 6.52
N ARG A 207 0.99 -30.54 7.01
CA ARG A 207 2.43 -30.32 7.18
C ARG A 207 3.09 -29.93 5.86
N ASP A 208 2.79 -30.64 4.79
CA ASP A 208 3.39 -30.36 3.47
C ASP A 208 2.95 -28.99 2.93
N ARG A 209 1.68 -28.61 3.12
CA ARG A 209 1.17 -27.28 2.77
C ARG A 209 1.83 -26.18 3.58
N LEU A 210 1.97 -26.36 4.88
CA LEU A 210 2.65 -25.39 5.75
C LEU A 210 4.14 -25.26 5.39
N ARG A 211 4.84 -26.36 5.10
CA ARG A 211 6.24 -26.32 4.63
C ARG A 211 6.38 -25.62 3.29
N MET A 212 5.48 -25.90 2.34
CA MET A 212 5.44 -25.21 1.05
C MET A 212 5.18 -23.72 1.21
N LEU A 213 4.29 -23.36 2.14
CA LEU A 213 4.02 -21.97 2.48
C LEU A 213 5.25 -21.30 3.09
N ALA A 214 5.89 -21.91 4.09
CA ALA A 214 7.11 -21.37 4.70
C ALA A 214 8.20 -21.13 3.65
N ARG A 215 8.42 -22.09 2.74
CA ARG A 215 9.36 -21.93 1.62
C ARG A 215 8.98 -20.77 0.71
N THR A 216 7.69 -20.62 0.39
CA THR A 216 7.22 -19.49 -0.42
C THR A 216 7.50 -18.17 0.29
N LEU A 217 7.18 -18.06 1.58
CA LEU A 217 7.41 -16.84 2.37
C LEU A 217 8.90 -16.50 2.45
N VAL A 218 9.76 -17.48 2.74
CA VAL A 218 11.23 -17.33 2.79
C VAL A 218 11.81 -17.00 1.42
N THR A 219 11.31 -17.60 0.34
CA THR A 219 11.80 -17.34 -1.02
C THR A 219 11.40 -15.94 -1.48
N THR A 220 10.17 -15.50 -1.18
CA THR A 220 9.73 -14.13 -1.46
C THR A 220 10.54 -13.11 -0.65
N SER A 221 11.01 -13.49 0.55
CA SER A 221 11.89 -12.68 1.39
C SER A 221 13.31 -12.55 0.82
N ASN A 222 13.87 -13.68 0.36
CA ASN A 222 15.27 -13.78 -0.09
C ASN A 222 15.49 -13.54 -1.59
N GLN A 223 14.45 -13.37 -2.40
CA GLN A 223 14.62 -12.90 -3.78
C GLN A 223 15.04 -11.43 -3.72
N PRO A 224 16.28 -11.05 -4.11
CA PRO A 224 16.56 -9.64 -4.42
C PRO A 224 15.50 -9.23 -5.45
N SER A 225 14.87 -8.07 -5.23
CA SER A 225 13.78 -7.61 -6.11
C SER A 225 14.15 -7.89 -7.56
N ARG A 226 13.35 -8.72 -8.22
CA ARG A 226 13.69 -9.28 -9.54
C ARG A 226 13.83 -8.21 -10.63
N SER A 227 13.61 -6.94 -10.31
CA SER A 227 13.98 -5.81 -11.15
C SER A 227 15.48 -5.59 -11.35
N SER A 228 16.34 -6.39 -10.73
CA SER A 228 17.79 -6.35 -11.00
C SER A 228 18.25 -7.32 -12.10
N ARG A 229 17.40 -8.24 -12.58
CA ARG A 229 17.69 -8.98 -13.82
C ARG A 229 17.12 -8.23 -15.02
N GLY A 230 17.92 -7.32 -15.55
CA GLY A 230 17.79 -6.88 -16.94
C GLY A 230 17.70 -5.38 -17.22
N ILE A 231 17.82 -4.50 -16.23
CA ILE A 231 18.31 -3.14 -16.52
C ILE A 231 19.83 -3.26 -16.36
N PRO A 232 20.60 -3.42 -17.44
CA PRO A 232 22.04 -3.56 -17.30
C PRO A 232 22.59 -2.39 -16.50
N LEU A 233 23.52 -2.68 -15.59
CA LEU A 233 24.09 -1.75 -14.59
C LEU A 233 24.52 -0.40 -15.20
N TRP A 234 24.81 -0.38 -16.51
CA TRP A 234 25.12 0.83 -17.24
C TRP A 234 23.95 1.80 -17.41
N ILE A 235 22.66 1.45 -17.29
CA ILE A 235 21.56 2.41 -17.49
C ILE A 235 21.50 3.50 -16.41
N PRO A 236 21.55 3.21 -15.10
CA PRO A 236 21.68 4.27 -14.09
C PRO A 236 23.04 4.97 -14.15
N ILE A 237 24.11 4.28 -14.57
CA ILE A 237 25.45 4.89 -14.72
C ILE A 237 25.49 5.84 -15.92
N VAL A 238 24.95 5.46 -17.07
CA VAL A 238 24.87 6.24 -18.31
C VAL A 238 23.83 7.34 -18.18
N GLY A 239 22.68 7.07 -17.54
CA GLY A 239 21.71 8.10 -17.16
C GLY A 239 22.32 9.12 -16.20
N GLY A 240 23.07 8.67 -15.19
CA GLY A 240 23.83 9.53 -14.29
C GLY A 240 24.96 10.29 -14.99
N LEU A 241 25.69 9.67 -15.92
CA LEU A 241 26.77 10.31 -16.69
C LEU A 241 26.22 11.34 -17.69
N LEU A 242 25.14 11.03 -18.41
CA LEU A 242 24.47 11.98 -19.31
C LEU A 242 23.95 13.17 -18.53
N LEU A 243 23.33 12.93 -17.37
CA LEU A 243 22.84 13.98 -16.49
C LEU A 243 24.00 14.81 -15.92
N ALA A 244 25.09 14.19 -15.49
CA ALA A 244 26.29 14.90 -15.02
C ALA A 244 26.96 15.71 -16.15
N CYS A 245 27.00 15.19 -17.39
CA CYS A 245 27.49 15.91 -18.56
C CYS A 245 26.60 17.10 -18.92
N LEU A 246 25.27 16.94 -18.87
CA LEU A 246 24.30 18.02 -19.08
C LEU A 246 24.43 19.10 -18.00
N VAL A 247 24.60 18.71 -16.74
CA VAL A 247 24.85 19.63 -15.62
C VAL A 247 26.18 20.35 -15.76
N THR A 248 27.24 19.66 -16.20
CA THR A 248 28.56 20.28 -16.41
C THR A 248 28.50 21.27 -17.58
N ALA A 249 27.84 20.92 -18.68
CA ALA A 249 27.62 21.83 -19.81
C ALA A 249 26.78 23.06 -19.41
N PHE A 250 25.76 22.87 -18.57
CA PHE A 250 24.93 23.94 -18.03
C PHE A 250 25.73 24.87 -17.09
N VAL A 251 26.48 24.30 -16.13
CA VAL A 251 27.31 25.07 -15.19
C VAL A 251 28.45 25.81 -15.90
N VAL A 252 29.12 25.21 -16.87
CA VAL A 252 30.16 25.89 -17.67
C VAL A 252 29.58 27.08 -18.43
N ARG A 253 28.37 26.94 -18.98
CA ARG A 253 27.68 28.02 -19.71
C ARG A 253 27.18 29.14 -18.78
N PHE A 254 26.81 28.82 -17.54
CA PHE A 254 26.23 29.78 -16.59
C PHE A 254 27.26 30.44 -15.66
N VAL A 255 28.31 29.72 -15.25
CA VAL A 255 29.40 30.25 -14.40
C VAL A 255 30.41 31.04 -15.23
N ALA A 256 30.53 30.75 -16.54
CA ALA A 256 31.36 31.53 -17.46
C ALA A 256 30.63 32.75 -18.07
N GLY A 257 29.54 33.24 -17.44
CA GLY A 257 28.91 34.51 -17.81
C GLY A 257 29.89 35.69 -17.66
N PRO A 258 29.79 36.70 -18.55
CA PRO A 258 30.90 37.62 -18.84
C PRO A 258 31.26 38.48 -17.63
N ARG A 259 32.55 38.49 -17.31
CA ARG A 259 33.13 39.46 -16.38
C ARG A 259 33.11 40.83 -17.04
N GLU A 260 32.29 41.75 -16.54
CA GLU A 260 32.55 43.18 -16.74
C GLU A 260 31.95 44.07 -15.63
N GLY A 261 32.85 44.82 -14.98
CA GLY A 261 32.76 46.25 -14.66
C GLY A 261 31.58 46.82 -13.85
N ARG A 262 31.88 47.29 -12.63
CA ARG A 262 31.13 48.34 -11.91
C ARG A 262 31.01 49.62 -12.75
N ALA A 263 29.84 50.26 -12.77
CA ALA A 263 29.59 51.55 -12.09
C ALA A 263 28.14 52.02 -12.29
N GLU A 264 27.70 52.87 -11.36
CA GLU A 264 26.34 53.35 -11.11
C GLU A 264 25.74 54.20 -12.25
N THR A 265 24.44 54.01 -12.49
CA THR A 265 23.36 55.02 -12.52
C THR A 265 22.07 54.31 -12.91
N ARG A 266 20.93 54.67 -12.29
CA ARG A 266 19.61 54.10 -12.63
C ARG A 266 19.27 54.44 -14.09
N SER A 267 19.53 53.51 -14.98
CA SER A 267 19.43 53.64 -16.45
C SER A 267 19.25 52.24 -16.99
N ALA A 268 18.20 51.99 -17.81
CA ALA A 268 17.95 50.82 -18.68
C ALA A 268 18.18 49.37 -18.13
N ALA A 269 18.80 49.23 -16.97
CA ALA A 269 19.35 48.03 -16.37
C ALA A 269 18.36 47.39 -15.41
N ASP A 270 17.42 48.16 -14.86
CA ASP A 270 16.28 47.60 -14.14
C ASP A 270 15.27 46.97 -15.11
N VAL A 271 15.12 47.51 -16.33
CA VAL A 271 14.37 46.86 -17.43
C VAL A 271 15.12 45.61 -17.94
N ALA A 272 16.46 45.66 -17.99
CA ALA A 272 17.27 44.48 -18.35
C ALA A 272 17.23 43.37 -17.26
N ARG A 273 17.11 43.72 -15.98
CA ARG A 273 16.95 42.75 -14.87
C ARG A 273 15.59 42.05 -14.88
N GLU A 274 14.52 42.76 -15.24
CA GLU A 274 13.20 42.17 -15.47
C GLU A 274 13.22 41.19 -16.66
N GLY A 275 13.97 41.52 -17.72
CA GLY A 275 14.24 40.58 -18.82
C GLY A 275 15.07 39.37 -18.40
N GLN A 276 15.97 39.52 -17.42
CA GLN A 276 16.85 38.46 -16.94
C GLN A 276 16.12 37.46 -16.03
N THR A 277 15.20 37.92 -15.16
CA THR A 277 14.32 37.04 -14.38
C THR A 277 13.30 36.31 -15.25
N ALA A 278 12.79 36.95 -16.31
CA ALA A 278 11.94 36.30 -17.30
C ALA A 278 12.69 35.17 -18.05
N GLY A 279 13.98 35.36 -18.37
CA GLY A 279 14.83 34.33 -18.97
C GLY A 279 15.07 33.13 -18.03
N GLU A 280 15.39 33.37 -16.75
CA GLU A 280 15.61 32.29 -15.77
C GLU A 280 14.34 31.46 -15.50
N LEU A 281 13.16 32.09 -15.53
CA LEU A 281 11.87 31.40 -15.44
C LEU A 281 11.61 30.54 -16.68
N ALA A 282 11.95 31.05 -17.87
CA ALA A 282 11.80 30.30 -19.13
C ALA A 282 12.69 29.07 -19.20
N ASP A 283 13.93 29.18 -18.74
CA ASP A 283 14.85 28.05 -18.67
C ASP A 283 14.36 26.99 -17.66
N THR A 284 13.80 27.43 -16.52
CA THR A 284 13.24 26.53 -15.50
C THR A 284 12.01 25.80 -16.03
N ALA A 285 11.13 26.51 -16.75
CA ALA A 285 9.96 25.91 -17.37
C ALA A 285 10.35 24.91 -18.47
N SER A 286 11.36 25.23 -19.30
CA SER A 286 11.89 24.30 -20.30
C SER A 286 12.43 23.02 -19.64
N ALA A 287 13.15 23.13 -18.53
CA ALA A 287 13.66 21.96 -17.80
C ALA A 287 12.53 21.11 -17.16
N VAL A 288 11.46 21.76 -16.68
CA VAL A 288 10.26 21.07 -16.20
C VAL A 288 9.56 20.34 -17.36
N ALA A 289 9.42 20.98 -18.52
CA ALA A 289 8.83 20.38 -19.72
C ALA A 289 9.60 19.13 -20.17
N GLU A 290 10.93 19.21 -20.26
CA GLU A 290 11.79 18.06 -20.58
C GLU A 290 11.65 16.92 -19.57
N THR A 291 11.54 17.25 -18.27
CA THR A 291 11.34 16.27 -17.20
C THR A 291 9.96 15.60 -17.32
N MET A 292 8.92 16.36 -17.66
CA MET A 292 7.57 15.85 -17.88
C MET A 292 7.51 14.95 -19.11
N ASP A 293 8.20 15.30 -20.20
CA ASP A 293 8.28 14.46 -21.40
C ASP A 293 9.01 13.13 -21.12
N ALA A 294 10.12 13.18 -20.37
CA ALA A 294 10.82 11.96 -19.94
C ALA A 294 9.96 11.09 -18.99
N ALA A 295 9.20 11.72 -18.09
CA ALA A 295 8.26 11.01 -17.22
C ALA A 295 7.11 10.38 -18.02
N ARG A 296 6.60 11.09 -19.04
CA ARG A 296 5.56 10.62 -19.96
C ARG A 296 6.00 9.38 -20.73
N GLU A 297 7.20 9.39 -21.29
CA GLU A 297 7.76 8.24 -22.00
C GLU A 297 7.88 7.02 -21.07
N LYS A 298 8.43 7.21 -19.85
CA LYS A 298 8.52 6.13 -18.86
C LYS A 298 7.17 5.60 -18.39
N MET A 299 6.18 6.47 -18.20
CA MET A 299 4.83 6.05 -17.82
C MET A 299 4.14 5.26 -18.95
N ARG A 300 4.33 5.66 -20.21
CA ARG A 300 3.84 4.93 -21.39
C ARG A 300 4.50 3.55 -21.49
N ASP A 301 5.81 3.47 -21.34
CA ASP A 301 6.56 2.21 -21.38
C ASP A 301 6.18 1.28 -20.22
N LEU A 302 5.99 1.84 -19.03
CA LEU A 302 5.53 1.10 -17.86
C LEU A 302 4.10 0.58 -18.05
N GLY A 303 3.18 1.41 -18.57
CA GLY A 303 1.82 1.01 -18.91
C GLY A 303 1.79 -0.12 -19.94
N ALA A 304 2.58 0.01 -21.02
CA ALA A 304 2.71 -1.02 -22.04
C ALA A 304 3.35 -2.32 -21.49
N SER A 305 4.25 -2.21 -20.51
CA SER A 305 4.85 -3.36 -19.83
C SER A 305 3.84 -4.04 -18.90
N ILE A 306 3.11 -3.28 -18.08
CA ILE A 306 2.04 -3.81 -17.22
C ILE A 306 1.00 -4.55 -18.06
N TRP A 307 0.61 -3.99 -19.19
CA TRP A 307 -0.36 -4.62 -20.09
C TRP A 307 0.18 -5.91 -20.71
N ARG A 308 1.44 -5.92 -21.16
CA ARG A 308 2.11 -7.12 -21.69
C ARG A 308 2.30 -8.22 -20.64
N PHE A 309 2.64 -7.87 -19.40
CA PHE A 309 2.84 -8.84 -18.32
C PHE A 309 1.55 -9.24 -17.59
N GLY A 310 0.48 -8.45 -17.76
CA GLY A 310 -0.85 -8.68 -17.18
C GLY A 310 -1.52 -9.97 -17.61
N VAL A 311 -1.10 -10.55 -18.75
CA VAL A 311 -1.69 -11.76 -19.31
C VAL A 311 -1.06 -13.05 -18.74
N GLU A 312 0.12 -13.00 -18.09
CA GLU A 312 0.86 -14.23 -17.72
C GLU A 312 1.33 -14.34 -16.25
N GLY A 313 1.16 -13.34 -15.37
CA GLY A 313 1.62 -13.52 -13.97
C GLY A 313 1.12 -12.51 -12.93
N GLY A 314 0.34 -12.99 -11.94
CA GLY A 314 -0.26 -12.18 -10.87
C GLY A 314 0.69 -11.58 -9.80
N GLU A 315 1.98 -11.96 -9.78
CA GLU A 315 2.99 -11.35 -8.89
C GLU A 315 3.75 -10.20 -9.58
N VAL A 316 4.06 -10.34 -10.88
CA VAL A 316 4.72 -9.30 -11.68
C VAL A 316 3.82 -8.07 -11.80
N THR A 317 2.52 -8.28 -11.94
CA THR A 317 1.53 -7.20 -11.99
C THR A 317 1.43 -6.42 -10.69
N ARG A 318 1.58 -7.05 -9.52
CA ARG A 318 1.52 -6.36 -8.22
C ARG A 318 2.70 -5.43 -7.99
N GLU A 319 3.91 -5.89 -8.28
CA GLU A 319 5.11 -5.04 -8.12
C GLU A 319 5.13 -3.90 -9.14
N ALA A 320 4.77 -4.17 -10.39
CA ALA A 320 4.65 -3.12 -11.41
C ALA A 320 3.57 -2.09 -11.04
N ARG A 321 2.42 -2.55 -10.52
CA ARG A 321 1.35 -1.69 -9.99
C ARG A 321 1.86 -0.86 -8.80
N SER A 322 2.57 -1.45 -7.83
CA SER A 322 3.14 -0.70 -6.71
C SER A 322 4.12 0.40 -7.16
N ARG A 323 4.98 0.11 -8.14
CA ARG A 323 5.90 1.11 -8.71
C ARG A 323 5.15 2.21 -9.47
N TYR A 324 4.15 1.84 -10.24
CA TYR A 324 3.28 2.77 -10.93
C TYR A 324 2.61 3.73 -9.94
N HIS A 325 2.04 3.21 -8.86
CA HIS A 325 1.46 4.01 -7.77
C HIS A 325 2.49 4.95 -7.12
N ALA A 326 3.72 4.51 -6.89
CA ALA A 326 4.77 5.35 -6.32
C ALA A 326 5.15 6.52 -7.24
N VAL A 327 5.32 6.27 -8.55
CA VAL A 327 5.61 7.31 -9.54
C VAL A 327 4.44 8.27 -9.68
N ALA A 328 3.22 7.75 -9.76
CA ALA A 328 2.01 8.56 -9.85
C ALA A 328 1.87 9.49 -8.64
N ASN A 329 2.11 8.99 -7.41
CA ASN A 329 2.07 9.82 -6.21
C ASN A 329 3.13 10.94 -6.20
N GLY A 330 4.33 10.69 -6.72
CA GLY A 330 5.34 11.73 -6.91
C GLY A 330 4.86 12.83 -7.86
N LEU A 331 4.26 12.45 -8.99
CA LEU A 331 3.70 13.36 -9.97
C LEU A 331 2.52 14.18 -9.39
N PHE A 332 1.62 13.53 -8.66
CA PHE A 332 0.49 14.21 -8.03
C PHE A 332 0.93 15.21 -6.96
N THR A 333 2.02 14.92 -6.25
CA THR A 333 2.61 15.86 -5.28
C THR A 333 3.18 17.10 -5.97
N LEU A 334 3.81 16.92 -7.14
CA LEU A 334 4.28 18.06 -7.95
C LEU A 334 3.11 18.92 -8.44
N LEU A 335 2.03 18.29 -8.94
CA LEU A 335 0.81 19.00 -9.33
C LEU A 335 0.21 19.80 -8.17
N ASP A 336 0.07 19.19 -6.99
CA ASP A 336 -0.46 19.89 -5.81
C ASP A 336 0.35 21.16 -5.51
N ASN A 337 1.67 21.10 -5.59
CA ASN A 337 2.54 22.26 -5.36
C ASN A 337 2.41 23.33 -6.44
N LEU A 338 2.26 22.94 -7.71
CA LEU A 338 2.02 23.86 -8.81
C LEU A 338 0.66 24.56 -8.67
N GLU A 339 -0.40 23.83 -8.30
CA GLU A 339 -1.73 24.38 -8.05
C GLU A 339 -1.79 25.30 -6.82
N LEU A 340 -1.06 24.96 -5.76
CA LEU A 340 -0.90 25.85 -4.60
C LEU A 340 -0.20 27.16 -4.99
N THR A 341 0.74 27.11 -5.94
CA THR A 341 1.42 28.30 -6.47
C THR A 341 0.49 29.15 -7.32
N GLU A 342 -0.35 28.51 -8.14
CA GLU A 342 -1.44 29.15 -8.89
C GLU A 342 -2.41 29.90 -7.99
N THR A 343 -2.91 29.22 -6.96
CA THR A 343 -3.91 29.77 -6.02
C THR A 343 -3.37 30.97 -5.24
N ARG A 344 -2.05 31.04 -5.03
CA ARG A 344 -1.39 32.17 -4.34
C ARG A 344 -1.15 33.38 -5.25
N GLY A 345 -1.60 33.36 -6.50
CA GLY A 345 -1.41 34.45 -7.46
C GLY A 345 0.05 34.65 -7.91
N GLY A 346 0.92 33.69 -7.63
CA GLY A 346 2.36 33.75 -7.96
C GLY A 346 2.71 33.13 -9.32
N MET A 347 1.72 32.78 -10.13
CA MET A 347 1.94 31.99 -11.33
C MET A 347 2.12 32.89 -12.55
N ASN A 348 3.30 32.84 -13.15
CA ASN A 348 3.50 33.44 -14.47
C ASN A 348 2.79 32.59 -15.55
N SER A 349 2.57 33.19 -16.73
CA SER A 349 1.90 32.52 -17.86
C SER A 349 2.56 31.21 -18.28
N GLU A 350 3.84 31.07 -17.97
CA GLU A 350 4.66 29.92 -18.30
C GLU A 350 4.44 28.75 -17.35
N LEU A 351 4.46 28.95 -16.03
CA LEU A 351 4.12 27.90 -15.07
C LEU A 351 2.67 27.41 -15.30
N ALA A 352 1.76 28.31 -15.68
CA ALA A 352 0.40 27.96 -16.06
C ALA A 352 0.34 27.13 -17.36
N ARG A 353 1.28 27.33 -18.29
CA ARG A 353 1.45 26.45 -19.45
C ARG A 353 1.93 25.07 -18.99
N GLU A 354 2.94 25.00 -18.13
CA GLU A 354 3.50 23.73 -17.65
C GLU A 354 2.47 22.92 -16.85
N LEU A 355 1.67 23.55 -16.00
CA LEU A 355 0.58 22.86 -15.28
C LEU A 355 -0.45 22.26 -16.25
N ARG A 356 -0.79 22.97 -17.34
CA ARG A 356 -1.69 22.45 -18.38
C ARG A 356 -1.08 21.28 -19.13
N VAL A 357 0.23 21.32 -19.42
CA VAL A 357 0.97 20.22 -20.05
C VAL A 357 1.01 19.00 -19.13
N ALA A 358 1.29 19.19 -17.84
CA ALA A 358 1.32 18.12 -16.85
C ALA A 358 -0.05 17.45 -16.70
N ARG A 359 -1.14 18.23 -16.61
CA ARG A 359 -2.52 17.70 -16.57
C ARG A 359 -2.85 16.88 -17.82
N ARG A 360 -2.60 17.43 -19.00
CA ARG A 360 -2.86 16.74 -20.27
C ARG A 360 -2.04 15.45 -20.38
N THR A 361 -0.81 15.45 -19.88
CA THR A 361 0.05 14.26 -19.88
C THR A 361 -0.51 13.13 -19.03
N ILE A 362 -1.12 13.47 -17.89
CA ILE A 362 -1.77 12.52 -16.97
C ILE A 362 -3.07 11.97 -17.59
N GLU A 363 -3.85 12.83 -18.22
CA GLU A 363 -5.05 12.44 -18.98
C GLU A 363 -4.69 11.52 -20.16
N ASP A 364 -3.61 11.82 -20.88
CA ASP A 364 -3.13 11.03 -22.03
C ASP A 364 -2.68 9.60 -21.64
N VAL A 365 -2.34 9.37 -20.36
CA VAL A 365 -2.05 8.02 -19.82
C VAL A 365 -3.27 7.36 -19.18
N GLY A 366 -4.46 7.95 -19.34
CA GLY A 366 -5.74 7.42 -18.84
C GLY A 366 -5.98 7.68 -17.35
N ILE A 367 -5.16 8.51 -16.71
CA ILE A 367 -5.40 8.95 -15.33
C ILE A 367 -6.36 10.14 -15.38
N GLU A 368 -7.47 10.02 -14.66
CA GLU A 368 -8.51 11.04 -14.57
C GLU A 368 -8.55 11.63 -13.15
N GLU A 369 -8.83 12.92 -13.05
CA GLU A 369 -9.12 13.56 -11.76
C GLU A 369 -10.46 13.03 -11.23
N ILE A 370 -10.48 12.59 -9.97
CA ILE A 370 -11.72 12.20 -9.30
C ILE A 370 -12.56 13.46 -9.13
N ARG A 371 -13.72 13.49 -9.81
CA ARG A 371 -14.64 14.63 -9.72
C ARG A 371 -15.25 14.70 -8.32
N VAL A 372 -14.83 15.69 -7.55
CA VAL A 372 -15.39 16.00 -6.23
C VAL A 372 -16.09 17.35 -6.30
N GLU A 373 -17.42 17.34 -6.15
CA GLU A 373 -18.23 18.54 -6.10
C GLU A 373 -18.60 18.86 -4.64
N MET A 374 -18.48 20.14 -4.23
CA MET A 374 -18.99 20.59 -2.94
C MET A 374 -20.52 20.38 -2.89
N GLY A 375 -21.04 19.99 -1.73
CA GLY A 375 -22.46 19.67 -1.55
C GLY A 375 -22.84 18.23 -1.91
N ARG A 376 -21.93 17.44 -2.49
CA ARG A 376 -22.18 16.01 -2.76
C ARG A 376 -21.87 15.12 -1.55
N PRO A 377 -22.49 13.93 -1.45
CA PRO A 377 -22.15 12.97 -0.40
C PRO A 377 -20.74 12.39 -0.58
N PHE A 378 -20.12 12.06 0.54
CA PHE A 378 -18.84 11.36 0.60
C PHE A 378 -18.92 9.94 0.01
N VAL A 379 -17.93 9.56 -0.81
CA VAL A 379 -17.81 8.23 -1.41
C VAL A 379 -16.56 7.54 -0.86
N HIS A 380 -16.76 6.50 -0.03
CA HIS A 380 -15.69 5.84 0.75
C HIS A 380 -14.52 5.31 -0.08
N LEU A 381 -14.75 4.96 -1.34
CA LEU A 381 -13.71 4.42 -2.22
C LEU A 381 -12.88 5.51 -2.90
N GLN A 382 -13.43 6.72 -3.04
CA GLN A 382 -12.84 7.80 -3.83
C GLN A 382 -12.31 8.94 -2.97
N HIS A 383 -12.81 9.06 -1.74
CA HIS A 383 -12.54 10.17 -0.85
C HIS A 383 -11.89 9.68 0.46
N ASN A 384 -11.01 10.51 1.01
CA ASN A 384 -10.44 10.37 2.35
C ASN A 384 -10.90 11.56 3.20
N ILE A 385 -11.43 11.31 4.40
CA ILE A 385 -11.90 12.37 5.29
C ILE A 385 -10.71 12.91 6.07
N LEU A 386 -10.34 14.17 5.83
CA LEU A 386 -9.34 14.85 6.66
C LEU A 386 -9.93 15.39 7.96
N GLU A 387 -11.12 15.98 7.84
CA GLU A 387 -11.75 16.72 8.94
C GLU A 387 -13.27 16.64 8.80
N LYS A 388 -13.95 16.60 9.95
CA LYS A 388 -15.40 16.76 10.02
C LYS A 388 -15.70 18.10 10.68
N ARG A 389 -16.52 18.94 10.03
CA ARG A 389 -16.90 20.25 10.56
C ARG A 389 -18.41 20.33 10.80
N PRO A 390 -18.87 20.98 11.90
CA PRO A 390 -20.28 21.32 12.05
C PRO A 390 -20.73 22.18 10.89
N ASP A 391 -21.83 21.79 10.24
CA ASP A 391 -22.40 22.50 9.09
C ASP A 391 -23.91 22.21 9.01
N SER A 392 -24.67 23.08 8.33
CA SER A 392 -26.11 22.89 8.14
C SER A 392 -26.43 21.74 7.17
N SER A 393 -25.48 21.29 6.37
CA SER A 393 -25.63 20.18 5.44
C SER A 393 -25.70 18.82 6.15
N PRO A 394 -26.32 17.79 5.54
CA PRO A 394 -26.34 16.43 6.09
C PRO A 394 -24.94 15.89 6.40
N THR A 395 -24.83 15.01 7.40
CA THR A 395 -23.57 14.35 7.77
C THR A 395 -22.96 13.62 6.57
N GLY A 396 -21.68 13.86 6.30
CA GLY A 396 -20.95 13.27 5.18
C GLY A 396 -20.99 14.09 3.88
N THR A 397 -21.68 15.23 3.84
CA THR A 397 -21.64 16.15 2.69
C THR A 397 -20.25 16.79 2.56
N VAL A 398 -19.67 16.79 1.37
CA VAL A 398 -18.36 17.42 1.09
C VAL A 398 -18.50 18.94 1.17
N LEU A 399 -17.76 19.56 2.09
CA LEU A 399 -17.72 21.01 2.30
C LEU A 399 -16.61 21.66 1.50
N SER A 400 -15.44 21.02 1.43
CA SER A 400 -14.32 21.49 0.62
C SER A 400 -13.38 20.35 0.25
N VAL A 401 -12.61 20.56 -0.81
CA VAL A 401 -11.59 19.64 -1.30
C VAL A 401 -10.22 20.22 -0.94
N ALA A 402 -9.53 19.57 -0.01
CA ALA A 402 -8.20 19.99 0.42
C ALA A 402 -7.11 19.50 -0.55
N ARG A 403 -7.32 18.32 -1.14
CA ARG A 403 -6.42 17.74 -2.15
C ARG A 403 -7.21 16.93 -3.17
N LYS A 404 -6.87 17.07 -4.45
CA LYS A 404 -7.51 16.34 -5.54
C LYS A 404 -7.14 14.86 -5.53
N GLY A 405 -8.12 14.03 -5.87
CA GLY A 405 -7.92 12.60 -6.08
C GLY A 405 -7.69 12.27 -7.55
N TYR A 406 -7.08 11.12 -7.82
CA TYR A 406 -6.84 10.62 -9.17
C TYR A 406 -7.18 9.13 -9.26
N CYS A 407 -7.77 8.73 -10.37
CA CYS A 407 -8.07 7.34 -10.70
C CYS A 407 -7.61 7.00 -12.11
N ILE A 408 -7.53 5.71 -12.42
CA ILE A 408 -7.34 5.21 -13.79
C ILE A 408 -8.54 4.33 -14.14
N ARG A 409 -9.05 4.45 -15.37
CA ARG A 409 -10.07 3.52 -15.87
C ARG A 409 -9.41 2.18 -16.18
N GLY A 410 -9.94 1.12 -15.57
CA GLY A 410 -9.59 -0.24 -15.89
C GLY A 410 -10.09 -0.66 -17.28
N GLY A 411 -9.90 -1.95 -17.61
CA GLY A 411 -10.34 -2.50 -18.89
C GLY A 411 -11.87 -2.52 -19.07
N SER A 412 -12.62 -2.35 -17.98
CA SER A 412 -14.08 -2.20 -17.98
C SER A 412 -14.48 -0.75 -17.66
N PRO A 413 -15.54 -0.19 -18.30
CA PRO A 413 -16.06 1.14 -17.99
C PRO A 413 -16.45 1.35 -16.51
N GLU A 414 -16.74 0.26 -15.78
CA GLU A 414 -17.15 0.30 -14.38
C GLU A 414 -15.98 0.12 -13.39
N GLU A 415 -14.81 -0.29 -13.87
CA GLU A 415 -13.66 -0.57 -13.01
C GLU A 415 -12.81 0.70 -12.86
N LEU A 416 -13.10 1.49 -11.83
CA LEU A 416 -12.26 2.62 -11.44
C LEU A 416 -11.24 2.17 -10.40
N GLU A 417 -9.95 2.20 -10.78
CA GLU A 417 -8.86 2.03 -9.82
C GLU A 417 -8.47 3.41 -9.28
N VAL A 418 -8.70 3.64 -7.99
CA VAL A 418 -8.27 4.86 -7.31
C VAL A 418 -6.76 4.78 -7.06
N LEU A 419 -6.02 5.70 -7.67
CA LEU A 419 -4.56 5.84 -7.50
C LEU A 419 -4.24 6.67 -6.25
N ARG A 420 -5.02 7.74 -6.05
CA ARG A 420 -4.97 8.59 -4.86
C ARG A 420 -6.38 9.07 -4.54
N PRO A 421 -6.93 8.80 -3.34
CA PRO A 421 -8.23 9.35 -2.97
C PRO A 421 -8.16 10.87 -2.85
N ALA A 422 -9.28 11.55 -3.07
CA ALA A 422 -9.39 12.98 -2.82
C ALA A 422 -9.49 13.24 -1.31
N ASP A 423 -8.67 14.16 -0.79
CA ASP A 423 -8.75 14.56 0.61
C ASP A 423 -9.83 15.63 0.76
N VAL A 424 -10.88 15.32 1.52
CA VAL A 424 -12.07 16.16 1.67
C VAL A 424 -12.38 16.49 3.13
N ILE A 425 -12.97 17.66 3.33
CA ILE A 425 -13.59 18.06 4.60
C ILE A 425 -15.09 17.85 4.46
N VAL A 426 -15.71 17.14 5.40
CA VAL A 426 -17.13 16.80 5.33
C VAL A 426 -17.94 17.37 6.49
N SER A 427 -19.24 17.54 6.28
CA SER A 427 -20.19 17.95 7.32
C SER A 427 -20.30 16.86 8.39
N ALA A 428 -20.26 17.25 9.66
CA ALA A 428 -20.66 16.42 10.79
C ALA A 428 -22.20 16.36 10.97
N GLY A 429 -22.95 17.19 10.24
CA GLY A 429 -24.34 17.53 10.50
C GLY A 429 -24.46 18.66 11.53
N GLN A 430 -25.65 19.23 11.68
CA GLN A 430 -25.92 20.08 12.84
C GLN A 430 -25.87 19.21 14.08
N GLU A 431 -25.03 19.58 15.04
CA GLU A 431 -25.15 19.07 16.39
C GLU A 431 -26.56 19.40 16.85
N LYS A 432 -27.37 18.36 17.08
CA LYS A 432 -28.76 18.52 17.49
C LYS A 432 -28.70 19.12 18.88
N VAL A 433 -28.71 20.44 18.98
CA VAL A 433 -28.73 21.16 20.25
C VAL A 433 -29.95 20.62 20.98
N ALA A 434 -29.70 19.82 22.02
CA ALA A 434 -30.77 19.33 22.87
C ALA A 434 -31.56 20.56 23.33
N PRO A 435 -32.90 20.57 23.20
CA PRO A 435 -33.68 21.71 23.64
C PRO A 435 -33.31 22.00 25.10
N ALA A 436 -32.95 23.25 25.39
CA ALA A 436 -32.64 23.66 26.76
C ALA A 436 -33.82 23.27 27.66
N ALA A 437 -33.54 22.42 28.63
CA ALA A 437 -34.53 21.87 29.55
C ALA A 437 -35.06 22.93 30.52
#